data_AF-A0A5J6GND4-F1
#
_entry.id   AF-A0A5J6GND4-F1
#
_cell.length_a   1.000
_cell.length_b   1.000
_cell.length_c   1.000
_cell.angle_alpha   90.00
_cell.angle_beta   90.00
_cell.angle_gamma   90.00
#
_symmetry.space_group_name_H-M   'P 1'
#
loop_
_entity.id
_entity.type
_entity.pdbx_description
1 polymer ?
#
loop_
_entity_poly.entity_id
_entity_poly.type
_entity_poly.pdbx_seq_one_letter_code
_entity_poly.pdbx_strand_id
1 'polypeptide(L)'
;MERLSGDYYLYPGATDRALREYRAFLRPTGRRPLYPRVAQCSCRGCSFDDVRHARDVLDQVLRQLPPRPRAELVRRVRPLDAVYLERTLPDPFARQRQYRADLWWRRRLASGAEGG
;
A
#
# COMPACT_ATOMS: atom_id res chain seq x y z
N MET A 1 -11.27 20.05 -1.66
CA MET A 1 -9.94 20.42 -2.17
C MET A 1 -8.91 19.63 -1.39
N GLU A 2 -8.27 18.64 -2.02
CA GLU A 2 -7.05 18.03 -1.48
C GLU A 2 -5.99 19.14 -1.43
N ARG A 3 -5.70 19.66 -0.23
CA ARG A 3 -4.65 20.66 -0.01
C ARG A 3 -3.34 19.88 0.04
N LEU A 4 -2.75 19.67 -1.13
CA LEU A 4 -1.59 18.82 -1.33
C LEU A 4 -0.38 19.45 -0.60
N SER A 5 -0.02 18.83 0.51
CA SER A 5 1.36 18.79 0.97
C SER A 5 2.25 18.44 -0.24
N GLY A 6 3.42 19.05 -0.41
CA GLY A 6 4.32 18.89 -1.58
C GLY A 6 4.89 17.48 -1.82
N ASP A 7 4.18 16.45 -1.39
CA ASP A 7 4.47 15.05 -1.63
C ASP A 7 4.17 14.72 -3.10
N TYR A 8 5.21 14.29 -3.80
CA TYR A 8 5.15 13.91 -5.20
C TYR A 8 4.07 12.85 -5.50
N TYR A 9 3.74 11.98 -4.55
CA TYR A 9 2.78 10.88 -4.74
C TYR A 9 1.32 11.26 -4.41
N LEU A 10 1.10 12.45 -3.85
CA LEU A 10 -0.24 12.98 -3.60
C LEU A 10 -0.59 13.95 -4.71
N TYR A 11 -1.53 13.55 -5.55
CA TYR A 11 -2.04 14.34 -6.67
C TYR A 11 -3.53 13.99 -6.87
N PRO A 12 -4.31 14.83 -7.58
CA PRO A 12 -5.72 14.55 -7.81
C PRO A 12 -5.91 13.17 -8.46
N GLY A 13 -6.67 12.29 -7.81
CA GLY A 13 -6.89 10.90 -8.27
C GLY A 13 -5.91 9.86 -7.74
N ALA A 14 -4.88 10.24 -6.98
CA ALA A 14 -3.96 9.29 -6.35
C ALA A 14 -4.68 8.33 -5.39
N THR A 15 -5.67 8.82 -4.63
CA THR A 15 -6.49 8.00 -3.73
C THR A 15 -7.28 6.92 -4.47
N ASP A 16 -7.93 7.27 -5.59
CA ASP A 16 -8.70 6.31 -6.40
C ASP A 16 -7.78 5.25 -7.02
N ARG A 17 -6.65 5.70 -7.59
CA ARG A 17 -5.62 4.81 -8.11
C ARG A 17 -5.13 3.84 -7.03
N ALA A 18 -4.78 4.34 -5.85
CA ALA A 18 -4.31 3.51 -4.75
C ALA A 18 -5.34 2.45 -4.34
N LEU A 19 -6.62 2.82 -4.24
CA LEU A 19 -7.69 1.86 -3.95
C LEU A 19 -7.85 0.79 -5.05
N ARG A 20 -7.77 1.19 -6.32
CA ARG A 20 -7.90 0.28 -7.45
C ARG A 20 -6.77 -0.74 -7.47
N GLU A 21 -5.52 -0.30 -7.35
CA GLU A 21 -4.36 -1.18 -7.38
C GLU A 21 -4.34 -2.09 -6.13
N TYR A 22 -4.75 -1.57 -4.97
CA TYR A 22 -4.86 -2.39 -3.77
C TYR A 22 -5.91 -3.51 -3.92
N ARG A 23 -7.07 -3.20 -4.50
CA ARG A 23 -8.09 -4.20 -4.83
C ARG A 23 -7.63 -5.18 -5.90
N ALA A 24 -6.92 -4.70 -6.92
CA ALA A 24 -6.41 -5.54 -8.00
C ALA A 24 -5.42 -6.58 -7.49
N PHE A 25 -4.52 -6.19 -6.58
CA PHE A 25 -3.60 -7.11 -5.92
C PHE A 25 -4.33 -8.23 -5.14
N LEU A 26 -5.45 -7.90 -4.49
CA LEU A 26 -6.23 -8.85 -3.68
C LEU A 26 -7.26 -9.65 -4.48
N ARG A 27 -7.45 -9.35 -5.77
CA ARG A 27 -8.43 -10.00 -6.65
C ARG A 27 -8.16 -11.50 -6.92
N PRO A 28 -6.92 -11.98 -7.06
CA PRO A 28 -6.67 -13.39 -7.38
C PRO A 28 -7.33 -14.33 -6.37
N THR A 29 -8.23 -15.18 -6.88
CA THR A 29 -8.90 -16.22 -6.09
C THR A 29 -7.97 -17.43 -5.96
N GLY A 30 -7.80 -17.94 -4.75
CA GLY A 30 -6.93 -19.10 -4.51
C GLY A 30 -6.45 -19.20 -3.06
N ARG A 31 -5.76 -20.28 -2.72
CA ARG A 31 -5.22 -20.50 -1.35
C ARG A 31 -3.74 -20.14 -1.20
N ARG A 32 -3.02 -19.89 -2.30
CA ARG A 32 -1.60 -19.55 -2.27
C ARG A 32 -1.39 -18.14 -1.71
N PRO A 33 -0.39 -17.91 -0.84
CA PRO A 33 -0.04 -16.57 -0.41
C PRO A 33 0.30 -15.65 -1.58
N LEU A 34 -0.05 -14.38 -1.43
CA LEU A 34 0.30 -13.29 -2.32
C LEU A 34 1.57 -12.62 -1.81
N TYR A 35 2.39 -12.17 -2.75
CA TYR A 35 3.64 -11.49 -2.47
C TYR A 35 3.60 -10.11 -3.14
N PRO A 36 3.63 -9.00 -2.37
CA PRO A 36 3.87 -7.67 -2.93
C PRO A 36 5.08 -7.68 -3.86
N ARG A 37 5.07 -6.87 -4.92
CA ARG A 37 6.21 -6.74 -5.82
C ARG A 37 6.93 -5.44 -5.54
N VAL A 38 8.25 -5.47 -5.53
CA VAL A 38 9.03 -4.24 -5.46
C VAL A 38 8.86 -3.49 -6.78
N ALA A 39 8.49 -2.21 -6.71
CA ALA A 39 8.40 -1.38 -7.90
C ALA A 39 9.80 -1.19 -8.51
N GLN A 40 9.92 -1.38 -9.82
CA GLN A 40 11.19 -1.24 -10.54
C GLN A 40 11.58 0.23 -10.75
N CYS A 41 10.61 1.15 -10.61
CA CYS A 41 10.79 2.57 -10.81
C CYS A 41 9.92 3.36 -9.81
N SER A 42 10.44 4.50 -9.33
CA SER A 42 9.77 5.41 -8.39
C SER A 42 8.82 6.41 -9.05
N CYS A 43 8.61 6.35 -10.36
CA CYS A 43 7.68 7.26 -11.04
C CYS A 43 6.23 7.01 -10.58
N ARG A 44 5.35 8.02 -10.69
CA ARG A 44 3.91 7.90 -10.36
C ARG A 44 3.19 6.76 -11.11
N GLY A 45 3.76 6.31 -12.23
CA GLY A 45 3.25 5.18 -13.01
C GLY A 45 3.53 3.86 -12.31
N CYS A 46 4.81 3.51 -12.22
CA CYS A 46 5.30 2.19 -11.80
C CYS A 46 5.35 2.00 -10.28
N SER A 47 5.38 3.08 -9.49
CA SER A 47 5.40 2.97 -8.02
C SER A 47 4.21 2.19 -7.46
N PHE A 48 3.06 2.21 -8.14
CA PHE A 48 1.88 1.42 -7.77
C PHE A 48 1.97 -0.07 -8.12
N ASP A 49 2.99 -0.52 -8.86
CA ASP A 49 3.27 -1.95 -9.02
C ASP A 49 3.62 -2.60 -7.67
N ASP A 50 4.12 -1.78 -6.72
CA ASP A 50 4.21 -2.13 -5.31
C ASP A 50 2.93 -1.76 -4.57
N VAL A 51 2.13 -2.78 -4.26
CA VAL A 51 0.90 -2.60 -3.47
C VAL A 51 1.17 -1.97 -2.08
N ARG A 52 2.37 -2.13 -1.52
CA ARG A 52 2.76 -1.48 -0.26
C ARG A 52 2.79 0.04 -0.44
N HIS A 53 3.22 0.53 -1.60
CA HIS A 53 3.19 1.94 -1.94
C HIS A 53 1.76 2.47 -2.07
N ALA A 54 0.85 1.69 -2.67
CA ALA A 54 -0.58 2.04 -2.67
C ALA A 54 -1.10 2.24 -1.25
N ARG A 55 -0.68 1.38 -0.30
CA ARG A 55 -1.07 1.52 1.11
C ARG A 55 -0.41 2.72 1.81
N ASP A 56 0.82 3.09 1.44
CA ASP A 56 1.48 4.31 1.93
C ASP A 56 0.72 5.56 1.51
N VAL A 57 0.31 5.66 0.24
CA VAL A 57 -0.49 6.78 -0.29
C VAL A 57 -1.82 6.88 0.48
N LEU A 58 -2.50 5.75 0.69
CA LEU A 58 -3.75 5.73 1.47
C LEU A 58 -3.53 6.18 2.92
N ASP A 59 -2.42 5.79 3.56
CA ASP A 59 -2.08 6.25 4.91
C ASP A 59 -1.86 7.76 4.97
N GLN A 60 -1.12 8.31 4.00
CA GLN A 60 -0.87 9.74 3.91
C GLN A 60 -2.15 10.55 3.69
N VAL A 61 -3.04 10.09 2.81
CA VAL A 61 -4.36 10.71 2.58
C VAL A 61 -5.18 10.66 3.87
N LEU A 62 -5.22 9.51 4.54
CA LEU A 62 -5.94 9.34 5.81
C LEU A 62 -5.47 10.29 6.92
N ARG A 63 -4.18 10.66 6.94
CA ARG A 63 -3.62 11.63 7.90
C ARG A 63 -4.00 13.08 7.59
N GLN A 64 -4.30 13.41 6.33
CA GLN A 64 -4.62 14.76 5.88
C GLN A 64 -6.13 15.05 5.81
N LEU A 65 -6.97 14.01 5.77
CA LEU A 65 -8.41 14.17 5.67
C LEU A 65 -9.07 14.62 6.99
N PRO A 66 -10.08 15.50 6.91
CA PRO A 66 -10.91 15.82 8.07
C PRO A 66 -11.73 14.60 8.54
N PRO A 67 -12.26 14.60 9.78
CA PRO A 67 -12.79 13.40 10.43
C PRO A 67 -13.85 12.63 9.63
N ARG A 68 -14.80 13.31 8.98
CA ARG A 68 -15.89 12.67 8.23
C ARG A 68 -15.37 11.93 6.96
N PRO A 69 -14.69 12.59 6.00
CA PRO A 69 -14.06 11.89 4.87
C PRO A 69 -13.06 10.80 5.29
N ARG A 70 -12.32 11.03 6.37
CA ARG A 70 -11.39 10.04 6.92
C ARG A 70 -12.12 8.76 7.33
N ALA A 71 -13.24 8.87 8.05
CA ALA A 71 -14.03 7.71 8.48
C ALA A 71 -14.55 6.90 7.28
N GLU A 72 -15.01 7.56 6.22
CA GLU A 72 -15.44 6.90 4.98
C GLU A 72 -14.29 6.14 4.30
N LEU A 73 -13.12 6.76 4.19
CA LEU A 73 -11.97 6.09 3.61
C LEU A 73 -11.50 4.91 4.46
N VAL A 74 -11.47 5.05 5.79
CA VAL A 74 -11.16 3.95 6.72
C VAL A 74 -12.10 2.76 6.52
N ARG A 75 -13.42 3.00 6.38
CA ARG A 75 -14.40 1.93 6.12
C ARG A 75 -14.10 1.14 4.85
N ARG A 76 -13.55 1.79 3.82
CA ARG A 76 -13.16 1.15 2.55
C ARG A 76 -11.83 0.41 2.63
N VAL A 77 -10.87 0.94 3.40
CA VAL A 77 -9.51 0.38 3.49
C VAL A 77 -9.43 -0.79 4.47
N ARG A 78 -10.12 -0.74 5.62
CA ARG A 78 -10.09 -1.81 6.64
C ARG A 78 -10.37 -3.22 6.11
N PRO A 79 -11.38 -3.50 5.28
CA PRO A 79 -11.59 -4.85 4.75
C PRO A 79 -10.46 -5.28 3.81
N LEU A 80 -9.86 -4.35 3.07
CA LEU A 80 -8.68 -4.64 2.22
C LEU A 80 -7.45 -4.96 3.08
N ASP A 81 -7.23 -4.20 4.16
CA ASP A 81 -6.15 -4.46 5.12
C ASP A 81 -6.28 -5.86 5.74
N ALA A 82 -7.49 -6.29 6.11
CA ALA A 82 -7.76 -7.62 6.65
C ALA A 82 -7.42 -8.74 5.65
N VAL A 83 -7.94 -8.63 4.42
CA VAL A 83 -7.65 -9.60 3.35
C VAL A 83 -6.16 -9.61 3.02
N TYR A 84 -5.51 -8.44 2.96
CA TYR A 84 -4.07 -8.36 2.77
C TYR A 84 -3.30 -9.08 3.88
N LEU A 85 -3.69 -8.91 5.14
CA LEU A 85 -3.08 -9.62 6.26
C LEU A 85 -3.24 -11.15 6.12
N GLU A 86 -4.43 -11.63 5.78
CA GLU A 86 -4.70 -13.07 5.61
C GLU A 86 -3.94 -13.67 4.42
N ARG A 87 -3.74 -12.88 3.36
CA ARG A 87 -3.23 -13.36 2.08
C ARG A 87 -1.72 -13.19 1.92
N THR A 88 -1.06 -12.37 2.75
CA THR A 88 0.39 -12.12 2.69
C THR A 88 1.10 -12.68 3.91
N LEU A 89 2.29 -13.23 3.71
CA LEU A 89 3.09 -13.80 4.79
C LEU A 89 3.93 -12.73 5.49
N PRO A 90 4.10 -12.81 6.83
CA PRO A 90 5.01 -11.94 7.55
C PRO A 90 6.47 -12.17 7.11
N ASP A 91 7.23 -11.10 6.99
CA ASP A 91 8.68 -11.17 6.74
C ASP A 91 9.45 -11.14 8.08
N PRO A 92 10.10 -12.25 8.48
CA PRO A 92 10.88 -12.30 9.72
C PRO A 92 12.12 -11.39 9.68
N PHE A 93 12.59 -11.00 8.49
CA PHE A 93 13.75 -10.15 8.28
C PHE A 93 13.38 -8.71 7.87
N ALA A 94 12.11 -8.33 8.03
CA ALA A 94 11.62 -7.01 7.61
C ALA A 94 12.44 -5.86 8.20
N ARG A 95 12.90 -6.00 9.46
CA ARG A 95 13.69 -4.97 10.15
C ARG A 95 15.06 -4.74 9.52
N GLN A 96 15.63 -5.75 8.88
CA GLN A 96 16.95 -5.69 8.24
C GLN A 96 16.85 -5.33 6.75
N ARG A 97 15.76 -5.73 6.08
CA ARG A 97 15.64 -5.64 4.62
C ARG A 97 14.88 -4.42 4.11
N GLN A 98 13.99 -3.84 4.92
CA GLN A 98 13.02 -2.88 4.42
C GLN A 98 13.14 -1.52 5.09
N TYR A 99 13.22 -0.48 4.26
CA TYR A 99 12.99 0.89 4.68
C TYR A 99 11.54 1.05 5.18
N ARG A 100 11.36 1.66 6.35
CA ARG A 100 10.07 1.81 7.07
C ARG A 100 9.43 0.50 7.56
N ALA A 101 10.25 -0.38 8.13
CA ALA A 101 9.78 -1.60 8.79
C ALA A 101 8.85 -1.34 10.01
N ASP A 102 8.66 -0.08 10.43
CA ASP A 102 7.65 0.32 11.42
C ASP A 102 6.21 0.16 10.90
N LEU A 103 6.01 0.17 9.58
CA LEU A 103 4.70 0.03 8.96
C LEU A 103 4.36 -1.46 8.77
N TRP A 104 3.26 -1.91 9.37
CA TRP A 104 2.91 -3.35 9.40
C TRP A 104 2.70 -3.95 8.01
N TRP A 105 2.21 -3.20 7.02
CA TRP A 105 2.00 -3.68 5.64
C TRP A 105 3.32 -3.85 4.87
N ARG A 106 4.39 -3.18 5.31
CA ARG A 106 5.76 -3.38 4.81
C ARG A 106 6.44 -4.57 5.49
N ARG A 107 5.96 -5.05 6.64
CA ARG A 107 6.51 -6.26 7.29
C ARG A 107 6.04 -7.57 6.65
N ARG A 108 5.88 -7.59 5.32
CA ARG A 108 5.42 -8.74 4.53
C ARG A 108 6.46 -9.16 3.50
N LEU A 109 6.51 -10.46 3.22
CA LEU A 109 7.41 -11.03 2.22
C LEU A 109 7.05 -10.50 0.83
N ALA A 110 7.96 -9.76 0.22
CA ALA A 110 7.84 -9.28 -1.14
C ALA A 110 8.52 -10.25 -2.12
N SER A 111 8.02 -10.28 -3.35
CA SER A 111 8.66 -10.92 -4.50
C SER A 111 9.47 -9.89 -5.28
N GLY A 112 10.74 -10.20 -5.53
CA GLY A 112 11.73 -9.25 -6.03
C GLY A 112 12.91 -9.14 -5.07
N ALA A 113 14.11 -8.87 -5.59
CA ALA A 113 15.31 -8.76 -4.76
C ALA A 113 15.25 -7.50 -3.88
N GLU A 114 14.75 -7.63 -2.66
CA GLU A 114 15.09 -6.69 -1.57
C GLU A 114 16.36 -7.22 -0.90
N GLY A 115 17.48 -7.08 -1.62
CA GLY A 115 18.78 -7.58 -1.21
C GLY A 115 19.72 -7.78 -2.39
N GLY A 116 20.46 -6.72 -2.71
CA GLY A 116 21.74 -6.72 -3.40
C GLY A 116 22.65 -5.77 -2.65
#